data_AF-A0ABD2YBT5-F1
#
_entry.id   AF-A0ABD2YBT5-F1
#
_cell.length_a   1.000
_cell.length_b   1.000
_cell.length_c   1.000
_cell.angle_alpha   90.00
_cell.angle_beta   90.00
_cell.angle_gamma   90.00
#
_symmetry.space_group_name_H-M   'P 1'
#
loop_
_entity.id
_entity.type
_entity.pdbx_description
1 polymer ?
#
loop_
_entity_poly.entity_id
_entity_poly.type
_entity_poly.pdbx_seq_one_letter_code
_entity_poly.pdbx_strand_id
1 'polypeptide(L)'
;MFLWQSFDYPTDTFLPGMKLGRNFTTGLEVYISSWKSNEDPAPGEYTYYLDTNGYPQGFLKNGSALVYLTGPWNGLEFSGIPNLRINPIFSYEIVINNMEIYYTYKQLTSTIIKFTLSPIGAGQCWTWDNQSMNWLVYVCLPTDNCDRYGLCGAHGSCNIGNSATCICLDKFSPKYPDKWAKGDWSNGCIRRVSLDCRRGDGFVKYSGLKLPDTHNSS
;
A
#
# COMPACT_ATOMS: atom_id res chain seq x y z
N MET A 1 -15.99 -16.46 25.04
CA MET A 1 -15.76 -15.00 25.08
C MET A 1 -14.33 -14.80 25.51
N PHE A 2 -13.50 -14.16 24.69
CA PHE A 2 -12.12 -13.81 25.07
C PHE A 2 -12.13 -12.41 25.67
N LEU A 3 -11.48 -12.21 26.81
CA LEU A 3 -11.34 -10.90 27.45
C LEU A 3 -10.23 -10.06 26.78
N TRP A 4 -9.24 -10.74 26.23
CA TRP A 4 -8.06 -10.16 25.58
C TRP A 4 -7.46 -11.17 24.61
N GLN A 5 -6.84 -10.69 23.53
CA GLN A 5 -6.05 -11.51 22.61
C GLN A 5 -4.86 -10.71 22.07
N SER A 6 -3.73 -11.38 21.83
CA SER A 6 -2.54 -10.75 21.27
C SER A 6 -2.73 -10.28 19.83
N PHE A 7 -3.64 -10.91 19.09
CA PHE A 7 -3.93 -10.55 17.69
C PHE A 7 -4.53 -9.14 17.54
N ASP A 8 -5.08 -8.58 18.61
CA ASP A 8 -5.60 -7.21 18.66
C ASP A 8 -4.49 -6.18 18.90
N TYR A 9 -3.28 -6.62 19.28
CA TYR A 9 -2.14 -5.77 19.64
C TYR A 9 -0.83 -6.31 19.07
N PRO A 10 -0.68 -6.40 17.73
CA PRO A 10 0.56 -6.85 17.11
C PRO A 10 1.73 -5.89 17.35
N THR A 11 2.93 -6.41 17.10
CA THR A 11 4.18 -5.65 17.03
C THR A 11 4.49 -5.30 15.58
N ASP A 12 5.64 -5.73 15.08
CA ASP A 12 6.13 -5.59 13.71
C ASP A 12 5.62 -6.68 12.76
N THR A 13 4.99 -7.73 13.29
CA THR A 13 4.65 -8.93 12.53
C THR A 13 3.15 -9.11 12.39
N PHE A 14 2.69 -9.33 11.16
CA PHE A 14 1.35 -9.75 10.80
C PHE A 14 1.36 -11.23 10.42
N LEU A 15 0.54 -12.03 11.11
CA LEU A 15 0.48 -13.49 11.00
C LEU A 15 -0.83 -13.98 10.37
N PRO A 16 -0.90 -15.24 9.89
CA PRO A 16 -2.13 -15.79 9.33
C PRO A 16 -3.28 -15.75 10.36
N GLY A 17 -4.46 -15.33 9.93
CA GLY A 17 -5.67 -15.21 10.75
C GLY A 17 -5.77 -13.93 11.58
N MET A 18 -4.73 -13.09 11.61
CA MET A 18 -4.81 -11.76 12.19
C MET A 18 -5.66 -10.82 11.32
N LYS A 19 -6.25 -9.79 11.95
CA LYS A 19 -7.08 -8.79 11.27
C LYS A 19 -6.39 -7.43 11.32
N LEU A 20 -5.84 -6.97 10.22
CA LEU A 20 -5.22 -5.64 10.10
C LEU A 20 -6.26 -4.66 9.53
N GLY A 21 -6.73 -3.72 10.34
CA GLY A 21 -7.82 -2.82 9.99
C GLY A 21 -8.59 -2.34 11.20
N ARG A 22 -9.87 -1.97 11.03
CA ARG A 22 -10.65 -1.28 12.06
C ARG A 22 -11.94 -2.01 12.39
N ASN A 23 -12.20 -2.16 13.68
CA ASN A 23 -13.49 -2.56 14.22
C ASN A 23 -14.27 -1.31 14.65
N PHE A 24 -15.38 -1.03 13.98
CA PHE A 24 -16.23 0.14 14.24
C PHE A 24 -17.10 -0.02 15.48
N THR A 25 -17.31 -1.25 15.95
CA THR A 25 -18.11 -1.53 17.15
C THR A 25 -17.31 -1.23 18.41
N THR A 26 -16.04 -1.64 18.46
CA THR A 26 -15.14 -1.40 19.61
C THR A 26 -14.31 -0.13 19.47
N GLY A 27 -14.19 0.40 18.25
CA GLY A 27 -13.30 1.50 17.91
C GLY A 27 -11.83 1.11 17.74
N LEU A 28 -11.49 -0.17 17.93
CA LEU A 28 -10.12 -0.68 17.85
C LEU A 28 -9.60 -0.63 16.40
N GLU A 29 -8.42 -0.05 16.22
CA GLU A 29 -7.65 -0.12 14.98
C GLU A 29 -6.40 -0.99 15.21
N VAL A 30 -6.25 -2.01 14.39
CA VAL A 30 -5.14 -2.95 14.41
C VAL A 30 -4.21 -2.65 13.24
N TYR A 31 -2.96 -2.35 13.56
CA TYR A 31 -1.89 -2.01 12.64
C TYR A 31 -0.57 -2.58 13.16
N ILE A 32 0.44 -2.73 12.31
CA ILE A 32 1.78 -3.15 12.75
C ILE A 32 2.74 -1.96 12.81
N SER A 33 3.68 -2.00 13.75
CA SER A 33 4.74 -1.00 13.92
C SER A 33 6.10 -1.67 13.87
N SER A 34 7.05 -1.08 13.14
CA SER A 34 8.41 -1.61 13.10
C SER A 34 9.04 -1.64 14.49
N TRP A 35 10.06 -2.45 14.66
CA TRP A 35 11.01 -2.25 15.76
C TRP A 35 11.82 -0.98 15.53
N LYS A 36 12.44 -0.48 16.60
CA LYS A 36 13.32 0.68 16.56
C LYS A 36 14.66 0.38 15.91
N SER A 37 15.22 -0.80 16.16
CA SER A 37 16.37 -1.36 15.43
C SER A 37 16.27 -2.89 15.38
N ASN A 38 17.24 -3.57 14.78
CA ASN A 38 17.27 -5.03 14.77
C ASN A 38 17.53 -5.62 16.18
N GLU A 39 18.03 -4.82 17.10
CA GLU A 39 18.40 -5.19 18.47
C GLU A 39 17.45 -4.62 19.53
N ASP A 40 16.66 -3.60 19.19
CA ASP A 40 15.71 -2.94 20.09
C ASP A 40 14.26 -3.13 19.61
N PRO A 41 13.48 -4.02 20.25
CA PRO A 41 12.10 -4.32 19.88
C PRO A 41 11.08 -3.24 20.31
N ALA A 42 11.54 -2.13 20.91
CA ALA A 42 10.67 -1.00 21.17
C ALA A 42 10.02 -0.47 19.87
N PRO A 43 8.83 0.15 19.95
CA PRO A 43 8.18 0.73 18.78
C PRO A 43 9.09 1.71 18.03
N GLY A 44 9.25 1.47 16.73
CA GLY A 44 9.98 2.34 15.81
C GLY A 44 9.07 3.36 15.11
N GLU A 45 9.65 4.06 14.13
CA GLU A 45 8.97 5.16 13.43
C GLU A 45 8.01 4.70 12.33
N TYR A 46 8.14 3.47 11.84
CA TYR A 46 7.35 3.00 10.70
C TYR A 46 6.11 2.25 11.16
N THR A 47 4.97 2.58 10.55
CA THR A 47 3.70 1.88 10.80
C THR A 47 3.02 1.51 9.49
N TYR A 48 2.47 0.29 9.43
CA TYR A 48 1.67 -0.19 8.31
C TYR A 48 0.26 -0.52 8.77
N TYR A 49 -0.72 0.09 8.13
CA TYR A 49 -2.13 -0.01 8.51
C TYR A 49 -3.03 -0.04 7.28
N LEU A 50 -4.28 -0.45 7.47
CA LEU A 50 -5.32 -0.38 6.45
C LEU A 50 -6.13 0.88 6.68
N ASP A 51 -5.99 1.87 5.80
CA ASP A 51 -6.85 3.04 5.81
C ASP A 51 -8.27 2.65 5.39
N THR A 52 -9.23 3.13 6.16
CA THR A 52 -10.67 2.86 5.97
C THR A 52 -11.47 4.13 5.68
N ASN A 53 -10.79 5.26 5.48
CA ASN A 53 -11.40 6.56 5.16
C ASN A 53 -11.61 6.68 3.64
N GLY A 54 -12.75 6.16 3.16
CA GLY A 54 -13.02 5.98 1.74
C GLY A 54 -12.94 4.50 1.39
N TYR A 55 -12.52 4.16 0.16
CA TYR A 55 -12.35 2.75 -0.20
C TYR A 55 -11.07 2.17 0.43
N PRO A 56 -11.07 0.95 1.02
CA PRO A 56 -9.94 0.46 1.82
C PRO A 56 -8.61 0.35 1.05
N GLN A 57 -7.53 0.86 1.65
CA GLN A 57 -6.17 0.87 1.07
C GLN A 57 -5.09 0.66 2.14
N GLY A 58 -3.98 -0.03 1.79
CA GLY A 58 -2.84 -0.20 2.72
C GLY A 58 -1.88 0.99 2.69
N PHE A 59 -1.52 1.55 3.84
CA PHE A 59 -0.64 2.71 3.97
C PHE A 59 0.58 2.36 4.82
N LEU A 60 1.75 2.83 4.41
CA LEU A 60 2.97 2.82 5.21
C LEU A 60 3.36 4.26 5.55
N LYS A 61 3.52 4.56 6.84
CA LYS A 61 3.98 5.86 7.35
C LYS A 61 5.36 5.77 7.98
N ASN A 62 6.08 6.88 7.95
CA ASN A 62 7.23 7.20 8.79
C ASN A 62 6.82 8.37 9.70
N GLY A 63 6.57 8.09 10.97
CA GLY A 63 5.92 9.03 11.87
C GLY A 63 4.57 9.49 11.31
N SER A 64 4.44 10.78 11.02
CA SER A 64 3.23 11.35 10.39
C SER A 64 3.25 11.35 8.86
N ALA A 65 4.41 11.12 8.24
CA ALA A 65 4.58 11.21 6.80
C ALA A 65 4.16 9.92 6.10
N LEU A 66 3.26 10.01 5.13
CA LEU A 66 2.92 8.88 4.25
C LEU A 66 4.06 8.65 3.25
N VAL A 67 4.65 7.45 3.26
CA VAL A 67 5.81 7.13 2.41
C VAL A 67 5.49 6.12 1.32
N TYR A 68 4.46 5.30 1.51
CA TYR A 68 4.02 4.32 0.53
C TYR A 68 2.51 4.04 0.64
N LEU A 69 1.92 3.81 -0.54
CA LEU A 69 0.54 3.44 -0.71
C LEU A 69 0.49 2.07 -1.39
N THR A 70 -0.04 1.06 -0.73
CA THR A 70 -0.36 -0.25 -1.33
C THR A 70 -1.42 -0.14 -2.42
N GLY A 71 -2.30 0.86 -2.31
CA GLY A 71 -3.42 1.12 -3.23
C GLY A 71 -4.70 0.41 -2.80
N PRO A 72 -5.83 0.68 -3.48
CA PRO A 72 -7.11 0.09 -3.12
C PRO A 72 -7.18 -1.38 -3.50
N TRP A 73 -8.04 -2.09 -2.79
CA TRP A 73 -8.46 -3.45 -3.14
C TRP A 73 -9.33 -3.45 -4.40
N ASN A 74 -9.05 -4.32 -5.38
CA ASN A 74 -9.85 -4.38 -6.61
C ASN A 74 -10.82 -5.57 -6.65
N GLY A 75 -11.03 -6.26 -5.53
CA GLY A 75 -11.80 -7.50 -5.45
C GLY A 75 -10.97 -8.77 -5.57
N LEU A 76 -9.74 -8.67 -6.08
CA LEU A 76 -8.82 -9.80 -6.28
C LEU A 76 -7.48 -9.59 -5.58
N GLU A 77 -6.92 -8.38 -5.69
CA GLU A 77 -5.62 -8.00 -5.17
C GLU A 77 -5.55 -6.50 -4.84
N PHE A 78 -4.49 -6.09 -4.15
CA PHE A 78 -4.17 -4.68 -4.02
C PHE A 78 -3.54 -4.16 -5.31
N SER A 79 -4.02 -3.02 -5.80
CA SER A 79 -3.59 -2.47 -7.09
C SER A 79 -2.08 -2.14 -7.19
N GLY A 80 -1.41 -1.90 -6.06
CA GLY A 80 0.02 -1.58 -5.99
C GLY A 80 0.92 -2.75 -5.64
N ILE A 81 0.41 -3.98 -5.56
CA ILE A 81 1.22 -5.18 -5.36
C ILE A 81 0.80 -6.26 -6.38
N PRO A 82 0.90 -5.99 -7.69
CA PRO A 82 0.46 -6.95 -8.72
C PRO A 82 1.31 -8.24 -8.75
N ASN A 83 2.45 -8.25 -8.05
CA ASN A 83 3.33 -9.42 -7.92
C ASN A 83 2.91 -10.36 -6.80
N LEU A 84 2.10 -9.92 -5.83
CA LEU A 84 1.56 -10.74 -4.76
C LEU A 84 0.29 -11.45 -5.25
N ARG A 85 0.34 -12.13 -6.41
CA ARG A 85 -0.83 -12.85 -6.93
C ARG A 85 -1.20 -14.01 -6.03
N ILE A 86 -2.44 -14.51 -6.19
CA ILE A 86 -2.91 -15.75 -5.57
C ILE A 86 -1.83 -16.83 -5.73
N ASN A 87 -1.23 -17.21 -4.60
CA ASN A 87 -0.15 -18.18 -4.53
C ASN A 87 -0.70 -19.42 -3.82
N PRO A 88 -0.35 -20.64 -4.24
CA PRO A 88 -0.76 -21.86 -3.55
C PRO A 88 -0.44 -21.89 -2.04
N ILE A 89 0.51 -21.07 -1.56
CA ILE A 89 0.95 -21.03 -0.15
C ILE A 89 -0.07 -20.32 0.76
N PHE A 90 -0.72 -19.25 0.31
CA PHE A 90 -1.61 -18.44 1.14
C PHE A 90 -2.70 -17.76 0.31
N SER A 91 -3.86 -17.56 0.92
CA SER A 91 -4.92 -16.69 0.40
C SER A 91 -5.06 -15.45 1.27
N TYR A 92 -5.54 -14.36 0.69
CA TYR A 92 -5.77 -13.13 1.42
C TYR A 92 -7.01 -12.43 0.89
N GLU A 93 -7.65 -11.65 1.76
CA GLU A 93 -8.92 -10.99 1.47
C GLU A 93 -9.03 -9.69 2.29
N ILE A 94 -9.84 -8.76 1.79
CA ILE A 94 -10.39 -7.69 2.61
C ILE A 94 -11.84 -8.03 2.91
N VAL A 95 -12.16 -8.08 4.19
CA VAL A 95 -13.53 -8.20 4.67
C VAL A 95 -14.07 -6.80 4.90
N ILE A 96 -15.20 -6.48 4.27
CA ILE A 96 -15.89 -5.19 4.40
C ILE A 96 -17.31 -5.46 4.87
N ASN A 97 -17.65 -4.99 6.06
CA ASN A 97 -19.01 -5.04 6.58
C ASN A 97 -19.26 -3.87 7.56
N ASN A 98 -20.48 -3.79 8.09
CA ASN A 98 -20.89 -2.66 8.95
C ASN A 98 -20.21 -2.64 10.33
N MET A 99 -19.61 -3.76 10.77
CA MET A 99 -18.97 -3.89 12.09
C MET A 99 -17.46 -3.67 12.02
N GLU A 100 -16.82 -4.15 10.96
CA GLU A 100 -15.37 -4.10 10.80
C GLU A 100 -14.95 -4.11 9.32
N ILE A 101 -13.83 -3.44 9.04
CA ILE A 101 -13.11 -3.53 7.77
C ILE A 101 -11.68 -3.95 8.08
N TYR A 102 -11.24 -5.07 7.52
CA TYR A 102 -9.90 -5.56 7.78
C TYR A 102 -9.33 -6.39 6.63
N TYR A 103 -8.01 -6.36 6.52
CA TYR A 103 -7.20 -7.23 5.72
C TYR A 103 -6.80 -8.45 6.55
N THR A 104 -6.95 -9.65 6.00
CA THR A 104 -6.51 -10.91 6.61
C THR A 104 -5.91 -11.81 5.55
N TYR A 105 -5.02 -12.70 5.98
CA TYR A 105 -4.54 -13.79 5.13
C TYR A 105 -4.55 -15.11 5.89
N LYS A 106 -4.63 -16.21 5.14
CA LYS A 106 -4.71 -17.58 5.64
C LYS A 106 -3.64 -18.41 4.95
N GLN A 107 -3.02 -19.30 5.71
CA GLN A 107 -2.08 -20.26 5.17
C GLN A 107 -2.85 -21.43 4.53
N LEU A 108 -2.46 -21.83 3.32
CA LEU A 108 -3.09 -22.90 2.55
C LEU A 108 -2.26 -24.19 2.53
N THR A 109 -0.96 -24.09 2.77
CA THR A 109 -0.03 -25.24 2.84
C THR A 109 0.62 -25.36 4.23
N SER A 110 1.55 -26.29 4.41
CA SER A 110 2.37 -26.39 5.62
C SER A 110 3.54 -25.39 5.65
N THR A 111 3.77 -24.62 4.58
CA THR A 111 4.84 -23.62 4.51
C THR A 111 4.51 -22.43 5.41
N ILE A 112 5.36 -22.17 6.40
CA ILE A 112 5.18 -21.05 7.33
C ILE A 112 5.39 -19.73 6.58
N ILE A 113 4.45 -18.80 6.76
CA ILE A 113 4.48 -17.47 6.15
C ILE A 113 4.20 -16.38 7.20
N LYS A 114 4.99 -15.30 7.14
CA LYS A 114 4.79 -14.10 7.97
C LYS A 114 5.03 -12.84 7.16
N PHE A 115 4.35 -11.76 7.52
CA PHE A 115 4.68 -10.43 7.02
C PHE A 115 5.27 -9.59 8.15
N THR A 116 6.42 -8.97 7.94
CA THR A 116 7.08 -8.13 8.97
C THR A 116 7.37 -6.74 8.43
N LEU A 117 7.30 -5.74 9.31
CA LEU A 117 7.74 -4.38 9.02
C LEU A 117 9.10 -4.12 9.66
N SER A 118 10.14 -3.98 8.83
CA SER A 118 11.51 -3.76 9.30
C SER A 118 11.73 -2.34 9.83
N PRO A 119 12.79 -2.12 10.64
CA PRO A 119 13.14 -0.79 11.18
C PRO A 119 13.45 0.28 10.13
N ILE A 120 13.76 -0.12 8.89
CA ILE A 120 14.03 0.79 7.77
C ILE A 120 12.80 1.07 6.91
N GLY A 121 11.61 0.61 7.35
CA GLY A 121 10.36 0.84 6.63
C GLY A 121 10.14 -0.08 5.43
N ALA A 122 10.83 -1.22 5.37
CA ALA A 122 10.53 -2.24 4.36
C ALA A 122 9.56 -3.29 4.95
N GLY A 123 8.38 -3.43 4.34
CA GLY A 123 7.45 -4.52 4.58
C GLY A 123 7.89 -5.75 3.79
N GLN A 124 8.03 -6.89 4.46
CA GLN A 124 8.59 -8.11 3.86
C GLN A 124 7.70 -9.30 4.16
N CYS A 125 7.32 -10.01 3.09
CA CYS A 125 6.63 -11.28 3.19
C CYS A 125 7.67 -12.40 3.17
N TRP A 126 7.76 -13.15 4.26
CA TRP A 126 8.76 -14.20 4.47
C TRP A 126 8.12 -15.57 4.39
N THR A 127 8.80 -16.51 3.75
CA THR A 127 8.48 -17.94 3.78
C THR A 127 9.62 -18.72 4.43
N TRP A 128 9.28 -19.70 5.26
CA TRP A 128 10.27 -20.59 5.84
C TRP A 128 10.61 -21.72 4.88
N ASP A 129 11.87 -21.83 4.49
CA ASP A 129 12.37 -22.97 3.72
C ASP A 129 12.91 -24.05 4.65
N ASN A 130 12.23 -25.20 4.67
CA ASN A 130 12.62 -26.35 5.47
C ASN A 130 13.92 -27.00 4.98
N GLN A 131 14.32 -26.80 3.71
CA GLN A 131 15.55 -27.40 3.18
C GLN A 131 16.79 -26.66 3.66
N SER A 132 16.81 -25.33 3.52
CA SER A 132 17.91 -24.48 3.99
C SER A 132 17.80 -24.07 5.47
N MET A 133 16.68 -24.38 6.13
CA MET A 133 16.36 -23.93 7.49
C MET A 133 16.51 -22.41 7.64
N ASN A 134 15.99 -21.68 6.66
CA ASN A 134 16.15 -20.22 6.57
C ASN A 134 14.86 -19.52 6.11
N TRP A 135 14.75 -18.24 6.44
CA TRP A 135 13.70 -17.37 5.93
C TRP A 135 14.07 -16.84 4.54
N LEU A 136 13.17 -17.02 3.58
CA LEU A 136 13.26 -16.47 2.24
C LEU A 136 12.28 -15.31 2.08
N VAL A 137 12.75 -14.23 1.47
CA VAL A 137 11.89 -13.09 1.14
C VAL A 137 11.15 -13.39 -0.15
N TYR A 138 9.82 -13.40 -0.09
CA TYR A 138 8.96 -13.59 -1.26
C TYR A 138 8.61 -12.26 -1.94
N VAL A 139 8.20 -11.26 -1.16
CA VAL A 139 7.80 -9.93 -1.64
C VAL A 139 8.29 -8.85 -0.67
N CYS A 140 8.72 -7.71 -1.21
CA CYS A 140 9.05 -6.50 -0.48
C CYS A 140 8.19 -5.32 -0.95
N LEU A 141 7.79 -4.47 -0.01
CA LEU A 141 7.16 -3.19 -0.26
C LEU A 141 7.79 -2.08 0.60
N PRO A 142 8.12 -0.91 0.04
CA PRO A 142 8.10 -0.54 -1.39
C PRO A 142 9.00 -1.43 -2.27
N THR A 143 8.65 -1.66 -3.54
CA THR A 143 9.45 -2.48 -4.46
C THR A 143 10.46 -1.67 -5.25
N ASP A 144 10.10 -0.46 -5.67
CA ASP A 144 10.97 0.42 -6.46
C ASP A 144 10.74 1.92 -6.14
N ASN A 145 11.43 2.81 -6.85
CA ASN A 145 11.29 4.25 -6.63
C ASN A 145 9.89 4.80 -6.94
N CYS A 146 9.14 4.19 -7.86
CA CYS A 146 7.79 4.61 -8.22
C CYS A 146 6.74 4.35 -7.13
N ASP A 147 7.07 3.48 -6.18
CA ASP A 147 6.24 3.22 -5.02
C ASP A 147 6.31 4.33 -3.95
N ARG A 148 7.28 5.25 -4.05
CA ARG A 148 7.33 6.41 -3.16
C ARG A 148 6.07 7.25 -3.32
N TYR A 149 5.35 7.44 -2.23
CA TYR A 149 4.08 8.18 -2.23
C TYR A 149 4.27 9.59 -2.79
N GLY A 150 3.42 9.95 -3.76
CA GLY A 150 3.38 11.30 -4.34
C GLY A 150 4.56 11.68 -5.25
N LEU A 151 5.44 10.75 -5.65
CA LEU A 151 6.66 11.06 -6.41
C LEU A 151 6.41 11.93 -7.67
N CYS A 152 5.39 11.59 -8.47
CA CYS A 152 5.09 12.29 -9.71
C CYS A 152 4.05 13.41 -9.59
N GLY A 153 3.60 13.72 -8.37
CA GLY A 153 2.53 14.68 -8.10
C GLY A 153 1.18 14.32 -8.74
N ALA A 154 0.23 15.26 -8.67
CA ALA A 154 -1.11 15.06 -9.21
C ALA A 154 -1.10 14.85 -10.74
N HIS A 155 -1.88 13.89 -11.24
CA HIS A 155 -2.02 13.58 -12.67
C HIS A 155 -0.70 13.20 -13.40
N GLY A 156 0.36 12.91 -12.63
CA GLY A 156 1.58 12.29 -13.11
C GLY A 156 1.54 10.77 -12.91
N SER A 157 2.18 10.03 -13.81
CA SER A 157 2.37 8.58 -13.74
C SER A 157 3.86 8.28 -13.62
N CYS A 158 4.19 7.31 -12.77
CA CYS A 158 5.55 6.84 -12.60
C CYS A 158 5.80 5.55 -13.39
N ASN A 159 6.95 5.45 -14.06
CA ASN A 159 7.41 4.22 -14.67
C ASN A 159 8.95 4.17 -14.67
N ILE A 160 9.53 3.21 -13.96
CA ILE A 160 10.98 3.03 -13.86
C ILE A 160 11.66 2.64 -15.18
N GLY A 161 10.92 2.06 -16.13
CA GLY A 161 11.44 1.67 -17.44
C GLY A 161 11.53 2.83 -18.44
N ASN A 162 10.97 3.99 -18.11
CA ASN A 162 11.03 5.17 -18.96
C ASN A 162 12.30 5.99 -18.70
N SER A 163 12.81 6.66 -19.75
CA SER A 163 13.94 7.60 -19.60
C SER A 163 13.62 8.76 -18.64
N ALA A 164 12.35 9.19 -18.60
CA ALA A 164 11.85 10.10 -17.59
C ALA A 164 10.93 9.31 -16.65
N THR A 165 11.31 9.21 -15.37
CA THR A 165 10.59 8.44 -14.36
C THR A 165 9.14 8.88 -14.22
N CYS A 166 8.88 10.19 -14.28
CA CYS A 166 7.55 10.76 -14.21
C CYS A 166 7.12 11.37 -15.54
N ILE A 167 5.91 10.99 -15.99
CA ILE A 167 5.25 11.55 -17.17
C ILE A 167 3.85 12.04 -16.81
N CYS A 168 3.37 13.09 -17.46
CA CYS A 168 1.97 13.49 -17.33
C CYS A 168 1.08 12.50 -18.07
N LEU A 169 -0.10 12.22 -17.52
CA LEU A 169 -1.15 11.50 -18.23
C LEU A 169 -1.52 12.23 -19.54
N ASP A 170 -2.03 11.50 -20.54
CA ASP A 170 -2.51 12.13 -21.78
C ASP A 170 -3.55 13.22 -21.47
N LYS A 171 -3.52 14.33 -22.22
CA LYS A 171 -4.29 15.57 -21.99
C LYS A 171 -3.82 16.44 -20.82
N PHE A 172 -2.75 16.07 -20.13
CA PHE A 172 -2.11 16.90 -19.09
C PHE A 172 -0.73 17.39 -19.54
N SER A 173 -0.27 18.47 -18.93
CA SER A 173 1.05 19.06 -19.11
C SER A 173 1.64 19.45 -17.75
N PRO A 174 2.98 19.48 -17.60
CA PRO A 174 3.60 19.86 -16.34
C PRO A 174 3.13 21.24 -15.88
N LYS A 175 2.80 21.39 -14.60
CA LYS A 175 2.40 22.69 -14.05
C LYS A 175 3.52 23.73 -14.19
N TYR A 176 4.77 23.29 -13.99
CA TYR A 176 5.98 24.10 -14.16
C TYR A 176 6.99 23.35 -15.02
N PRO A 177 7.02 23.59 -16.35
CA PRO A 177 7.90 22.87 -17.28
C PRO A 177 9.38 22.92 -16.91
N ASP A 178 9.88 24.08 -16.45
CA ASP A 178 11.30 24.25 -16.10
C ASP A 178 11.71 23.43 -14.87
N LYS A 179 10.80 23.25 -13.90
CA LYS A 179 11.03 22.41 -12.73
C LYS A 179 10.95 20.93 -13.11
N TRP A 180 9.96 20.58 -13.92
CA TRP A 180 9.77 19.21 -14.43
C TRP A 180 10.99 18.71 -15.21
N ALA A 181 11.56 19.56 -16.07
CA ALA A 181 12.76 19.25 -16.84
C ALA A 181 14.01 19.03 -15.98
N LYS A 182 14.02 19.56 -14.75
CA LYS A 182 15.10 19.39 -13.75
C LYS A 182 14.85 18.22 -12.79
N GLY A 183 13.77 17.46 -12.99
CA GLY A 183 13.41 16.33 -12.13
C GLY A 183 12.56 16.69 -10.90
N ASP A 184 12.08 17.93 -10.78
CA ASP A 184 11.10 18.29 -9.75
C ASP A 184 9.67 18.09 -10.28
N TRP A 185 9.11 16.91 -9.96
CA TRP A 185 7.76 16.49 -10.36
C TRP A 185 6.70 16.74 -9.28
N SER A 186 7.09 17.29 -8.13
CA SER A 186 6.22 17.44 -6.93
C SER A 186 4.94 18.23 -7.20
N ASN A 187 4.98 19.16 -8.16
CA ASN A 187 3.86 20.02 -8.53
C ASN A 187 2.86 19.35 -9.49
N GLY A 188 3.18 18.15 -9.97
CA GLY A 188 2.32 17.37 -10.86
C GLY A 188 2.04 18.06 -12.20
N CYS A 189 0.93 17.66 -12.78
CA CYS A 189 0.46 18.08 -14.09
C CYS A 189 -0.93 18.73 -13.99
N ILE A 190 -1.22 19.62 -14.93
CA ILE A 190 -2.51 20.29 -15.07
C ILE A 190 -3.14 19.94 -16.42
N ARG A 191 -4.46 20.03 -16.50
CA ARG A 191 -5.18 19.80 -17.76
C ARG A 191 -4.73 20.83 -18.79
N ARG A 192 -4.50 20.38 -20.03
CA ARG A 192 -4.18 21.28 -21.16
C ARG A 192 -5.38 22.13 -21.57
N VAL A 193 -6.60 21.62 -21.34
CA VAL A 193 -7.86 22.26 -21.66
C VAL A 193 -8.77 22.19 -20.44
N SER A 194 -9.41 23.31 -20.08
CA SER A 194 -10.39 23.36 -18.99
C SER A 194 -11.62 22.50 -19.31
N LEU A 195 -12.19 21.90 -18.27
CA LEU A 195 -13.46 21.18 -18.39
C LEU A 195 -14.61 22.14 -18.68
N ASP A 196 -15.57 21.70 -19.48
CA ASP A 196 -16.81 22.42 -19.77
C ASP A 196 -17.98 21.43 -19.73
N CYS A 197 -18.49 21.23 -18.52
CA CYS A 197 -19.60 20.32 -18.24
C CYS A 197 -20.83 20.58 -19.12
N ARG A 198 -21.06 21.83 -19.56
CA ARG A 198 -22.23 22.19 -20.38
C ARG A 198 -22.11 21.70 -21.81
N ARG A 199 -20.88 21.64 -22.35
CA ARG A 199 -20.60 21.17 -23.71
C ARG A 199 -20.32 19.67 -23.78
N GLY A 200 -20.35 18.98 -22.63
CA GLY A 200 -20.13 17.56 -22.51
C GLY A 200 -18.65 17.24 -22.37
N ASP A 201 -18.23 16.96 -21.13
CA ASP A 201 -16.90 16.41 -20.87
C ASP A 201 -16.86 14.91 -21.21
N GLY A 202 -15.69 14.43 -21.62
CA GLY A 202 -15.42 13.02 -21.91
C GLY A 202 -14.37 12.41 -20.99
N PHE A 203 -14.23 11.09 -21.07
CA PHE A 203 -13.25 10.34 -20.29
C PHE A 203 -12.20 9.68 -21.19
N VAL A 204 -10.94 9.69 -20.74
CA VAL A 204 -9.84 8.95 -21.36
C VAL A 204 -9.54 7.73 -20.49
N LYS A 205 -9.53 6.55 -21.10
CA LYS A 205 -9.15 5.32 -20.41
C LYS A 205 -7.62 5.19 -20.39
N TYR A 206 -7.06 5.11 -19.19
CA TYR A 206 -5.66 4.73 -18.98
C TYR A 206 -5.60 3.26 -18.52
N SER A 207 -4.65 2.50 -19.05
CA SER A 207 -4.49 1.07 -18.73
C SER A 207 -3.10 0.81 -18.14
N GLY A 208 -2.96 -0.24 -17.33
CA GLY A 208 -1.68 -0.62 -16.73
C GLY A 208 -1.21 0.33 -15.62
N LEU A 209 -2.13 1.07 -15.00
CA LEU A 209 -1.84 1.96 -13.87
C LEU A 209 -2.28 1.32 -12.56
N LYS A 210 -1.47 1.56 -11.51
CA LYS A 210 -1.92 1.47 -10.12
C LYS A 210 -3.01 2.51 -9.89
N LEU A 211 -4.09 2.12 -9.21
CA LEU A 211 -5.20 3.04 -8.96
C LEU A 211 -4.75 4.18 -8.03
N PRO A 212 -5.29 5.40 -8.23
CA PRO A 212 -4.95 6.54 -7.39
C PRO A 212 -5.41 6.34 -5.94
N ASP A 213 -4.86 7.17 -5.06
CA ASP A 213 -5.30 7.29 -3.68
C ASP A 213 -6.83 7.52 -3.60
N THR A 214 -7.52 6.75 -2.78
CA THR A 214 -8.98 6.85 -2.56
C THR A 214 -9.31 7.35 -1.16
N HIS A 215 -8.34 7.93 -0.46
CA HIS A 215 -8.61 8.61 0.79
C HIS A 215 -9.68 9.70 0.57
N ASN A 216 -10.74 9.69 1.38
CA ASN A 216 -11.94 10.53 1.25
C ASN A 216 -12.77 10.30 -0.03
N SER A 217 -12.63 9.17 -0.72
CA SER A 217 -13.56 8.80 -1.80
C SER A 217 -14.95 8.52 -1.22
N SER A 218 -15.99 9.01 -1.88
CA SER A 218 -17.41 8.78 -1.55
C SER A 218 -17.92 7.43 -2.05
#